data_AF-A0A1L7WN26-F1
#
_entry.id   AF-A0A1L7WN26-F1
#
_cell.length_a   1.000
_cell.length_b   1.000
_cell.length_c   1.000
_cell.angle_alpha   90.00
_cell.angle_beta   90.00
_cell.angle_gamma   90.00
#
_symmetry.space_group_name_H-M   'P 1'
#
loop_
_entity.id
_entity.type
_entity.pdbx_description
1 polymer ?
#
loop_
_entity_poly.entity_id
_entity_poly.type
_entity_poly.pdbx_seq_one_letter_code
_entity_poly.pdbx_strand_id
1 'polypeptide(L)'
;MASLKIKAALQQIAGSVDKQQGYEALLKETPSLSSPETLIQDLTAILDAIFAESLGIVATRSLAASFVDTLKQVPINDAKIEVGEHALTIFQTQASSFEEQNAQIRELMATAHEDDEDFLAAAKVLAGIPLESSQRKVTNDDKVRFWIRITRNYLEVDDTTLAEQYLNKAKNVIYTVSDREMNLHFSLCQARIQDARRNFLAAAQGYQDISFMPVIAEEERLHTLSMAIKCAVLAPAGPARSRALGRLYKDERANTLPEYSILEKMFLDRLLSPEEVAKFAEGLATHQLARTSDGSTVLAKAVVEHNLRGASRLYNNISFDALGSLLGLDGDKAEETTARMIEQGRLVGRIDQIERVIWFEGGEATGEKGSGRAENVVGKQLRRWDSNVQGLAEEVEKVTSELQLVYPVSNIFARP
;
A
#
# COMPACT_ATOMS: atom_id res chain seq x y z
N MET A 1 -12.23 -23.35 -37.79
CA MET A 1 -13.34 -24.33 -37.63
C MET A 1 -12.90 -25.48 -36.73
N ALA A 2 -13.79 -25.99 -35.86
CA ALA A 2 -13.52 -27.17 -35.04
C ALA A 2 -13.03 -28.37 -35.88
N SER A 3 -12.08 -29.12 -35.31
CA SER A 3 -11.44 -30.29 -35.86
C SER A 3 -12.45 -31.32 -36.33
N LEU A 4 -12.18 -31.92 -37.50
CA LEU A 4 -13.01 -32.97 -38.08
C LEU A 4 -13.18 -34.18 -37.15
N LYS A 5 -12.17 -34.47 -36.32
CA LYS A 5 -12.20 -35.58 -35.35
C LYS A 5 -13.22 -35.33 -34.24
N ILE A 6 -13.29 -34.10 -33.73
CA ILE A 6 -14.22 -33.72 -32.66
C ILE A 6 -15.65 -33.62 -33.20
N LYS A 7 -15.84 -33.09 -34.41
CA LYS A 7 -17.16 -33.11 -35.07
C LYS A 7 -17.68 -34.55 -35.27
N ALA A 8 -16.82 -35.48 -35.68
CA ALA A 8 -17.19 -36.88 -35.84
C ALA A 8 -17.54 -37.54 -34.50
N ALA A 9 -16.76 -37.28 -33.45
CA ALA A 9 -17.03 -37.78 -32.10
C ALA A 9 -18.35 -37.24 -31.54
N LEU A 10 -18.64 -35.94 -31.70
CA LEU A 10 -19.89 -35.31 -31.30
C LEU A 10 -21.11 -35.93 -32.03
N GLN A 11 -21.00 -36.21 -33.33
CA GLN A 11 -22.05 -36.89 -34.09
C GLN A 11 -22.28 -38.34 -33.61
N GLN A 12 -21.20 -39.03 -33.20
CA GLN A 12 -21.29 -40.39 -32.69
C GLN A 12 -21.96 -40.42 -31.29
N ILE A 13 -21.69 -39.43 -30.45
CA ILE A 13 -22.30 -39.27 -29.13
C ILE A 13 -23.79 -38.92 -29.25
N ALA A 14 -24.19 -38.09 -30.23
CA ALA A 14 -25.59 -37.72 -30.45
C ALA A 14 -26.51 -38.94 -30.71
N GLY A 15 -25.96 -40.01 -31.32
CA GLY A 15 -26.65 -41.27 -31.59
C GLY A 15 -26.54 -42.34 -30.48
N SER A 16 -25.78 -42.07 -29.41
CA SER A 16 -25.54 -42.98 -28.28
C SER A 16 -26.69 -42.95 -27.27
N VAL A 17 -26.88 -44.06 -26.54
CA VAL A 17 -27.80 -44.15 -25.39
C VAL A 17 -27.16 -43.57 -24.12
N ASP A 18 -25.85 -43.77 -23.92
CA ASP A 18 -25.06 -43.25 -22.79
C ASP A 18 -24.29 -41.99 -23.19
N LYS A 19 -25.04 -40.90 -23.39
CA LYS A 19 -24.49 -39.62 -23.89
C LYS A 19 -23.54 -38.97 -22.89
N GLN A 20 -23.84 -39.05 -21.59
CA GLN A 20 -23.00 -38.47 -20.54
C GLN A 20 -21.59 -39.07 -20.55
N GLN A 21 -21.46 -40.40 -20.55
CA GLN A 21 -20.15 -41.06 -20.59
C GLN A 21 -19.39 -40.74 -21.87
N GLY A 22 -20.09 -40.60 -23.00
CA GLY A 22 -19.50 -40.18 -24.27
C GLY A 22 -18.84 -38.80 -24.19
N TYR A 23 -19.52 -37.81 -23.61
CA TYR A 23 -18.94 -36.47 -23.42
C TYR A 23 -17.80 -36.45 -22.40
N GLU A 24 -17.91 -37.20 -21.28
CA GLU A 24 -16.81 -37.29 -20.30
C GLU A 24 -15.54 -37.91 -20.91
N ALA A 25 -15.69 -38.93 -21.77
CA ALA A 25 -14.56 -39.52 -22.50
C ALA A 25 -13.98 -38.51 -23.49
N LEU A 26 -14.82 -37.82 -24.26
CA LEU A 26 -14.38 -36.82 -25.23
C LEU A 26 -13.60 -35.67 -24.57
N LEU A 27 -14.08 -35.17 -23.41
CA LEU A 27 -13.40 -34.12 -22.65
C LEU A 27 -12.00 -34.54 -22.17
N LYS A 28 -11.80 -35.82 -21.84
CA LYS A 28 -10.49 -36.37 -21.44
C LYS A 28 -9.55 -36.56 -22.64
N GLU A 29 -10.09 -36.89 -23.81
CA GLU A 29 -9.31 -37.08 -25.04
C GLU A 29 -9.06 -35.77 -25.80
N THR A 30 -9.77 -34.68 -25.47
CA THR A 30 -9.63 -33.38 -26.14
C THR A 30 -8.20 -32.84 -26.15
N PRO A 31 -7.41 -32.91 -25.05
CA PRO A 31 -6.01 -32.47 -25.05
C PRO A 31 -5.09 -33.25 -26.00
N SER A 32 -5.42 -34.50 -26.32
CA SER A 32 -4.62 -35.35 -27.22
C SER A 32 -5.10 -35.29 -28.68
N LEU A 33 -6.37 -34.97 -28.90
CA LEU A 33 -7.00 -34.91 -30.22
C LEU A 33 -6.89 -33.54 -30.90
N SER A 34 -6.77 -32.48 -30.11
CA SER A 34 -6.81 -31.09 -30.59
C SER A 34 -5.41 -30.54 -30.83
N SER A 35 -5.25 -29.76 -31.90
CA SER A 35 -4.04 -28.97 -32.13
C SER A 35 -4.18 -27.60 -31.45
N PRO A 36 -3.09 -26.88 -31.14
CA PRO A 36 -3.16 -25.55 -30.52
C PRO A 36 -4.07 -24.57 -31.26
N GLU A 37 -4.10 -24.63 -32.59
CA GLU A 37 -4.91 -23.75 -33.45
C GLU A 37 -6.41 -24.12 -33.48
N THR A 38 -6.76 -25.39 -33.19
CA THR A 38 -8.15 -25.85 -33.21
C THR A 38 -8.77 -25.98 -31.83
N LEU A 39 -7.95 -26.02 -30.77
CA LEU A 39 -8.35 -26.30 -29.39
C LEU A 39 -9.47 -25.39 -28.89
N ILE A 40 -9.42 -24.09 -29.21
CA ILE A 40 -10.43 -23.12 -28.79
C ILE A 40 -11.80 -23.49 -29.35
N GLN A 41 -11.86 -23.67 -30.66
CA GLN A 41 -13.11 -23.99 -31.37
C GLN A 41 -13.61 -25.40 -31.03
N ASP A 42 -12.69 -26.32 -30.75
CA ASP A 42 -12.98 -27.68 -30.32
C ASP A 42 -13.67 -27.70 -28.94
N LEU A 43 -13.12 -26.98 -27.96
CA LEU A 43 -13.71 -26.85 -26.62
C LEU A 43 -15.04 -26.10 -26.64
N THR A 44 -15.12 -25.00 -27.40
CA THR A 44 -16.36 -24.25 -27.62
C THR A 44 -17.46 -25.12 -28.21
N ALA A 45 -17.15 -25.92 -29.25
CA ALA A 45 -18.12 -26.80 -29.87
C ALA A 45 -18.58 -27.94 -28.95
N ILE A 46 -17.70 -28.48 -28.11
CA ILE A 46 -18.06 -29.50 -27.12
C ILE A 46 -19.02 -28.91 -26.08
N LEU A 47 -18.73 -27.70 -25.59
CA LEU A 47 -19.59 -27.02 -24.61
C LEU A 47 -20.97 -26.71 -25.19
N ASP A 48 -21.02 -26.18 -26.41
CA ASP A 48 -22.29 -25.93 -27.11
C ASP A 48 -23.11 -27.20 -27.28
N ALA A 49 -22.47 -28.33 -27.62
CA ALA A 49 -23.15 -29.61 -27.77
C ALA A 49 -23.75 -30.12 -26.45
N ILE A 50 -23.00 -30.00 -25.34
CA ILE A 50 -23.46 -30.40 -24.00
C ILE A 50 -24.71 -29.60 -23.59
N PHE A 51 -24.75 -28.30 -23.86
CA PHE A 51 -25.85 -27.42 -23.46
C PHE A 51 -27.02 -27.37 -24.45
N ALA A 52 -26.79 -27.74 -25.72
CA ALA A 52 -27.87 -27.95 -26.68
C ALA A 52 -28.67 -29.23 -26.39
N GLU A 53 -28.05 -30.19 -25.72
CA GLU A 53 -28.65 -31.50 -25.45
C GLU A 53 -29.40 -31.53 -24.11
N SER A 54 -30.62 -32.08 -24.10
CA SER A 54 -31.49 -32.07 -22.91
C SER A 54 -31.14 -33.20 -21.92
N LEU A 55 -29.89 -33.26 -21.45
CA LEU A 55 -29.32 -34.33 -20.62
C LEU A 55 -29.80 -34.30 -19.15
N GLY A 56 -30.57 -33.29 -18.76
CA GLY A 56 -30.99 -33.05 -17.39
C GLY A 56 -29.91 -32.36 -16.55
N ILE A 57 -30.32 -31.69 -15.46
CA ILE A 57 -29.45 -30.76 -14.73
C ILE A 57 -28.27 -31.45 -14.03
N VAL A 58 -28.45 -32.69 -13.56
CA VAL A 58 -27.40 -33.43 -12.83
C VAL A 58 -26.26 -33.83 -13.78
N ALA A 59 -26.59 -34.41 -14.94
CA ALA A 59 -25.61 -34.78 -15.95
C ALA A 59 -24.90 -33.53 -16.51
N THR A 60 -25.67 -32.46 -16.80
CA THR A 60 -25.10 -31.21 -17.32
C THR A 60 -24.13 -30.56 -16.33
N ARG A 61 -24.41 -30.59 -15.01
CA ARG A 61 -23.48 -30.12 -13.97
C ARG A 61 -22.21 -30.96 -13.88
N SER A 62 -22.34 -32.30 -13.94
CA SER A 62 -21.19 -33.21 -13.95
C SER A 62 -20.27 -32.93 -15.14
N LEU A 63 -20.87 -32.77 -16.33
CA LEU A 63 -20.15 -32.45 -17.55
C LEU A 63 -19.51 -31.06 -17.52
N ALA A 64 -20.20 -30.06 -16.98
CA ALA A 64 -19.65 -28.72 -16.79
C ALA A 64 -18.45 -28.72 -15.83
N ALA A 65 -18.51 -29.51 -14.75
CA ALA A 65 -17.36 -29.70 -13.85
C ALA A 65 -16.18 -30.37 -14.56
N SER A 66 -16.43 -31.45 -15.30
CA SER A 66 -15.40 -32.12 -16.11
C SER A 66 -14.80 -31.20 -17.16
N PHE A 67 -15.60 -30.33 -17.77
CA PHE A 67 -15.15 -29.33 -18.75
C PHE A 67 -14.21 -28.32 -18.10
N VAL A 68 -14.56 -27.80 -16.93
CA VAL A 68 -13.71 -26.89 -16.17
C VAL A 68 -12.38 -27.58 -15.81
N ASP A 69 -12.39 -28.85 -15.42
CA ASP A 69 -11.17 -29.60 -15.13
C ASP A 69 -10.29 -29.82 -16.36
N THR A 70 -10.89 -30.05 -17.55
CA THR A 70 -10.13 -30.05 -18.81
C THR A 70 -9.53 -28.68 -19.10
N LEU A 71 -10.30 -27.59 -18.91
CA LEU A 71 -9.84 -26.23 -19.17
C LEU A 71 -8.67 -25.82 -18.26
N LYS A 72 -8.65 -26.30 -17.00
CA LYS A 72 -7.52 -26.12 -16.07
C LYS A 72 -6.21 -26.66 -16.62
N GLN A 73 -6.26 -27.77 -17.35
CA GLN A 73 -5.07 -28.46 -17.89
C GLN A 73 -4.54 -27.82 -19.17
N VAL A 74 -5.29 -26.92 -19.80
CA VAL A 74 -4.85 -26.23 -21.01
C VAL A 74 -3.71 -25.27 -20.67
N PRO A 75 -2.54 -25.33 -21.35
CA PRO A 75 -1.43 -24.42 -21.05
C PRO A 75 -1.58 -23.05 -21.72
N ILE A 76 -2.44 -22.91 -22.72
CA ILE A 76 -2.59 -21.69 -23.53
C ILE A 76 -3.54 -20.71 -22.82
N ASN A 77 -3.06 -19.50 -22.49
CA ASN A 77 -3.84 -18.46 -21.81
C ASN A 77 -4.98 -17.93 -22.68
N ASP A 78 -4.72 -17.59 -23.95
CA ASP A 78 -5.74 -17.17 -24.92
C ASP A 78 -6.91 -18.16 -24.99
N ALA A 79 -6.61 -19.47 -24.95
CA ALA A 79 -7.63 -20.50 -24.99
C ALA A 79 -8.47 -20.54 -23.71
N LYS A 80 -7.86 -20.33 -22.53
CA LYS A 80 -8.61 -20.21 -21.27
C LYS A 80 -9.53 -19.00 -21.26
N ILE A 81 -9.08 -17.89 -21.83
CA ILE A 81 -9.83 -16.63 -21.88
C ILE A 81 -11.01 -16.77 -22.86
N GLU A 82 -10.76 -17.07 -24.14
CA GLU A 82 -11.82 -17.11 -25.17
C GLU A 82 -12.87 -18.20 -24.89
N VAL A 83 -12.43 -19.41 -24.53
CA VAL A 83 -13.34 -20.50 -24.16
C VAL A 83 -14.08 -20.17 -22.85
N GLY A 84 -13.42 -19.52 -21.91
CA GLY A 84 -14.00 -19.07 -20.65
C GLY A 84 -15.08 -18.03 -20.85
N GLU A 85 -14.85 -17.00 -21.68
CA GLU A 85 -15.86 -16.00 -22.04
C GLU A 85 -17.10 -16.65 -22.65
N HIS A 86 -16.90 -17.56 -23.61
CA HIS A 86 -18.00 -18.28 -24.23
C HIS A 86 -18.78 -19.11 -23.20
N ALA A 87 -18.09 -19.84 -22.34
CA ALA A 87 -18.71 -20.62 -21.27
C ALA A 87 -19.51 -19.75 -20.29
N LEU A 88 -19.01 -18.57 -19.95
CA LEU A 88 -19.73 -17.63 -19.11
C LEU A 88 -21.03 -17.12 -19.77
N THR A 89 -21.04 -16.91 -21.09
CA THR A 89 -22.29 -16.51 -21.79
C THR A 89 -23.35 -17.62 -21.74
N ILE A 90 -22.94 -18.87 -21.88
CA ILE A 90 -23.84 -20.03 -21.77
C ILE A 90 -24.36 -20.15 -20.33
N PHE A 91 -23.48 -20.10 -19.34
CA PHE A 91 -23.86 -20.26 -17.94
C PHE A 91 -24.78 -19.13 -17.44
N GLN A 92 -24.70 -17.92 -18.01
CA GLN A 92 -25.60 -16.82 -17.66
C GLN A 92 -27.09 -17.15 -17.87
N THR A 93 -27.43 -17.97 -18.87
CA THR A 93 -28.83 -18.38 -19.13
C THR A 93 -29.43 -19.16 -17.96
N GLN A 94 -28.60 -19.84 -17.17
CA GLN A 94 -28.98 -20.61 -15.99
C GLN A 94 -28.02 -20.33 -14.81
N ALA A 95 -27.81 -19.05 -14.50
CA ALA A 95 -26.77 -18.59 -13.59
C ALA A 95 -26.82 -19.22 -12.18
N SER A 96 -28.01 -19.47 -11.64
CA SER A 96 -28.19 -20.17 -10.36
C SER A 96 -27.72 -21.63 -10.42
N SER A 97 -27.95 -22.30 -11.54
CA SER A 97 -27.62 -23.71 -11.69
C SER A 97 -26.11 -23.96 -11.78
N PHE A 98 -25.33 -23.02 -12.28
CA PHE A 98 -23.90 -23.22 -12.58
C PHE A 98 -22.99 -22.24 -11.82
N GLU A 99 -23.39 -21.81 -10.63
CA GLU A 99 -22.66 -20.79 -9.87
C GLU A 99 -21.23 -21.23 -9.51
N GLU A 100 -21.03 -22.50 -9.15
CA GLU A 100 -19.72 -23.06 -8.82
C GLU A 100 -18.80 -23.11 -10.06
N GLN A 101 -19.31 -23.61 -11.19
CA GLN A 101 -18.54 -23.68 -12.44
C GLN A 101 -18.22 -22.27 -12.96
N ASN A 102 -19.16 -21.33 -12.85
CA ASN A 102 -18.95 -19.92 -13.19
C ASN A 102 -17.81 -19.30 -12.36
N ALA A 103 -17.80 -19.53 -11.04
CA ALA A 103 -16.73 -19.06 -10.17
C ALA A 103 -15.36 -19.65 -10.56
N GLN A 104 -15.30 -20.96 -10.85
CA GLN A 104 -14.06 -21.63 -11.25
C GLN A 104 -13.53 -21.14 -12.60
N ILE A 105 -14.40 -20.91 -13.59
CA ILE A 105 -13.99 -20.35 -14.89
C ILE A 105 -13.46 -18.93 -14.73
N ARG A 106 -14.14 -18.08 -13.96
CA ARG A 106 -13.66 -16.72 -13.69
C ARG A 106 -12.31 -16.71 -12.99
N GLU A 107 -12.08 -17.62 -12.05
CA GLU A 107 -10.78 -17.75 -11.39
C GLU A 107 -9.66 -18.14 -12.37
N LEU A 108 -9.94 -19.07 -13.30
CA LEU A 108 -8.99 -19.47 -14.33
C LEU A 108 -8.68 -18.37 -15.33
N MET A 109 -9.72 -17.68 -15.81
CA MET A 109 -9.57 -16.53 -16.70
C MET A 109 -8.79 -15.41 -16.01
N ALA A 110 -9.04 -15.14 -14.73
CA ALA A 110 -8.30 -14.14 -13.97
C ALA A 110 -6.82 -14.49 -13.84
N THR A 111 -6.48 -15.76 -13.58
CA THR A 111 -5.08 -16.20 -13.59
C THR A 111 -4.45 -16.03 -14.98
N ALA A 112 -5.16 -16.38 -16.05
CA ALA A 112 -4.64 -16.20 -17.41
C ALA A 112 -4.38 -14.71 -17.73
N HIS A 113 -5.31 -13.81 -17.38
CA HIS A 113 -5.11 -12.37 -17.53
C HIS A 113 -3.98 -11.81 -16.63
N GLU A 114 -3.81 -12.32 -15.41
CA GLU A 114 -2.70 -11.95 -14.54
C GLU A 114 -1.34 -12.39 -15.12
N ASP A 115 -1.28 -13.60 -15.70
CA ASP A 115 -0.07 -14.12 -16.36
C ASP A 115 0.28 -13.31 -17.63
N ASP A 116 -0.71 -12.75 -18.31
CA ASP A 116 -0.55 -11.88 -19.49
C ASP A 116 -0.38 -10.39 -19.14
N GLU A 117 -0.21 -10.05 -17.84
CA GLU A 117 -0.10 -8.69 -17.29
C GLU A 117 -1.32 -7.77 -17.55
N ASP A 118 -2.47 -8.31 -17.96
CA ASP A 118 -3.75 -7.59 -18.06
C ASP A 118 -4.51 -7.59 -16.72
N PHE A 119 -3.97 -6.84 -15.76
CA PHE A 119 -4.53 -6.76 -14.41
C PHE A 119 -5.93 -6.14 -14.39
N LEU A 120 -6.27 -5.24 -15.32
CA LEU A 120 -7.58 -4.60 -15.36
C LEU A 120 -8.67 -5.62 -15.75
N ALA A 121 -8.42 -6.45 -16.77
CA ALA A 121 -9.34 -7.51 -17.15
C ALA A 121 -9.47 -8.55 -16.02
N ALA A 122 -8.36 -8.98 -15.43
CA ALA A 122 -8.36 -9.92 -14.30
C ALA A 122 -9.24 -9.42 -13.13
N ALA A 123 -9.09 -8.15 -12.73
CA ALA A 123 -9.88 -7.55 -11.66
C ALA A 123 -11.38 -7.56 -11.98
N LYS A 124 -11.77 -7.23 -13.21
CA LYS A 124 -13.17 -7.23 -13.67
C LYS A 124 -13.77 -8.64 -13.70
N VAL A 125 -13.01 -9.62 -14.17
CA VAL A 125 -13.45 -11.02 -14.22
C VAL A 125 -13.73 -11.55 -12.81
N LEU A 126 -12.80 -11.33 -11.87
CA LEU A 126 -12.94 -11.71 -10.46
C LEU A 126 -14.09 -10.98 -9.76
N ALA A 127 -14.26 -9.68 -10.04
CA ALA A 127 -15.35 -8.87 -9.49
C ALA A 127 -16.75 -9.40 -9.84
N GLY A 128 -16.88 -10.15 -10.94
CA GLY A 128 -18.14 -10.77 -11.35
C GLY A 128 -18.47 -12.10 -10.65
N ILE A 129 -17.61 -12.61 -9.77
CA ILE A 129 -17.91 -13.81 -8.97
C ILE A 129 -18.97 -13.45 -7.90
N PRO A 130 -20.12 -14.12 -7.86
CA PRO A 130 -21.11 -13.92 -6.79
C PRO A 130 -20.58 -14.49 -5.47
N LEU A 131 -20.15 -13.61 -4.57
CA LEU A 131 -19.60 -14.00 -3.26
C LEU A 131 -20.65 -14.07 -2.13
N GLU A 132 -21.83 -13.48 -2.33
CA GLU A 132 -22.91 -13.38 -1.33
C GLU A 132 -24.17 -14.16 -1.74
N SER A 133 -24.01 -15.30 -2.40
CA SER A 133 -25.13 -16.14 -2.84
C SER A 133 -25.66 -17.05 -1.72
N SER A 134 -26.96 -17.33 -1.75
CA SER A 134 -27.60 -18.34 -0.90
C SER A 134 -27.36 -19.77 -1.38
N GLN A 135 -26.99 -19.96 -2.65
CA GLN A 135 -26.83 -21.28 -3.27
C GLN A 135 -25.42 -21.83 -3.13
N ARG A 136 -24.40 -20.95 -3.04
CA ARG A 136 -23.00 -21.31 -2.81
C ARG A 136 -22.54 -20.79 -1.45
N LYS A 137 -22.20 -21.71 -0.54
CA LYS A 137 -21.60 -21.34 0.76
C LYS A 137 -20.12 -21.02 0.57
N VAL A 138 -19.80 -19.75 0.34
CA VAL A 138 -18.43 -19.24 0.27
C VAL A 138 -17.93 -18.94 1.68
N THR A 139 -16.75 -19.46 2.04
CA THR A 139 -16.16 -19.20 3.36
C THR A 139 -15.68 -17.76 3.47
N ASN A 140 -15.52 -17.24 4.69
CA ASN A 140 -14.97 -15.91 4.89
C ASN A 140 -13.53 -15.80 4.35
N ASP A 141 -12.73 -16.84 4.53
CA ASP A 141 -11.38 -16.95 3.99
C ASP A 141 -11.37 -16.83 2.46
N ASP A 142 -12.28 -17.50 1.76
CA ASP A 142 -12.38 -17.40 0.31
C ASP A 142 -12.82 -16.00 -0.14
N LYS A 143 -13.80 -15.38 0.55
CA LYS A 143 -14.24 -14.01 0.24
C LYS A 143 -13.08 -13.02 0.34
N VAL A 144 -12.33 -13.09 1.44
CA VAL A 144 -11.18 -12.21 1.68
C VAL A 144 -10.09 -12.48 0.65
N ARG A 145 -9.82 -13.74 0.30
CA ARG A 145 -8.87 -14.10 -0.78
C ARG A 145 -9.23 -13.42 -2.10
N PHE A 146 -10.49 -13.51 -2.53
CA PHE A 146 -10.93 -12.86 -3.77
C PHE A 146 -10.83 -11.34 -3.69
N TRP A 147 -11.28 -10.71 -2.60
CA TRP A 147 -11.20 -9.26 -2.46
C TRP A 147 -9.75 -8.73 -2.43
N ILE A 148 -8.83 -9.44 -1.77
CA ILE A 148 -7.41 -9.07 -1.77
C ILE A 148 -6.83 -9.23 -3.18
N ARG A 149 -7.13 -10.32 -3.90
CA ARG A 149 -6.66 -10.52 -5.28
C ARG A 149 -7.17 -9.42 -6.22
N ILE A 150 -8.45 -9.07 -6.14
CA ILE A 150 -9.04 -7.93 -6.88
C ILE A 150 -8.33 -6.62 -6.53
N THR A 151 -8.09 -6.38 -5.24
CA THR A 151 -7.39 -5.18 -4.75
C THR A 151 -5.98 -5.07 -5.35
N ARG A 152 -5.22 -6.18 -5.35
CA ARG A 152 -3.88 -6.24 -5.93
C ARG A 152 -3.91 -5.88 -7.42
N ASN A 153 -4.81 -6.48 -8.19
CA ASN A 153 -4.91 -6.20 -9.63
C ASN A 153 -5.26 -4.73 -9.93
N TYR A 154 -6.17 -4.11 -9.16
CA TYR A 154 -6.44 -2.68 -9.31
C TYR A 154 -5.27 -1.79 -8.90
N LEU A 155 -4.43 -2.22 -7.94
CA LEU A 155 -3.22 -1.49 -7.56
C LEU A 155 -2.14 -1.51 -8.65
N GLU A 156 -2.03 -2.59 -9.44
CA GLU A 156 -1.06 -2.65 -10.54
C GLU A 156 -1.40 -1.71 -11.71
N VAL A 157 -2.67 -1.30 -11.85
CA VAL A 157 -3.13 -0.31 -12.84
C VAL A 157 -3.35 1.09 -12.23
N ASP A 158 -2.83 1.33 -11.03
CA ASP A 158 -2.95 2.58 -10.27
C ASP A 158 -4.39 3.04 -9.96
N ASP A 159 -5.40 2.15 -10.08
CA ASP A 159 -6.79 2.45 -9.67
C ASP A 159 -6.98 2.20 -8.16
N THR A 160 -6.43 3.13 -7.39
CA THR A 160 -6.53 3.13 -5.92
C THR A 160 -7.96 3.24 -5.40
N THR A 161 -8.88 3.78 -6.21
CA THR A 161 -10.27 4.04 -5.78
C THR A 161 -11.07 2.75 -5.75
N LEU A 162 -10.99 1.95 -6.80
CA LEU A 162 -11.62 0.63 -6.84
C LEU A 162 -10.88 -0.33 -5.91
N ALA A 163 -9.55 -0.28 -5.85
CA ALA A 163 -8.76 -1.08 -4.91
C ALA A 163 -9.25 -0.88 -3.46
N GLU A 164 -9.42 0.38 -3.03
CA GLU A 164 -9.90 0.69 -1.67
C GLU A 164 -11.32 0.19 -1.41
N GLN A 165 -12.22 0.23 -2.40
CA GLN A 165 -13.58 -0.29 -2.24
C GLN A 165 -13.57 -1.79 -1.91
N TYR A 166 -12.77 -2.59 -2.61
CA TYR A 166 -12.66 -4.03 -2.35
C TYR A 166 -11.90 -4.32 -1.05
N LEU A 167 -10.84 -3.57 -0.76
CA LEU A 167 -10.12 -3.72 0.51
C LEU A 167 -11.01 -3.41 1.72
N ASN A 168 -11.89 -2.41 1.63
CA ASN A 168 -12.85 -2.10 2.70
C ASN A 168 -13.87 -3.22 2.94
N LYS A 169 -14.24 -3.98 1.92
CA LYS A 169 -15.05 -5.21 2.09
C LYS A 169 -14.27 -6.26 2.88
N ALA A 170 -13.00 -6.50 2.52
CA ALA A 170 -12.13 -7.41 3.24
C ALA A 170 -11.90 -6.99 4.69
N LYS A 171 -11.73 -5.69 4.96
CA LYS A 171 -11.51 -5.13 6.30
C LYS A 171 -12.61 -5.51 7.30
N ASN A 172 -13.85 -5.67 6.84
CA ASN A 172 -14.99 -6.03 7.69
C ASN A 172 -15.02 -7.52 8.08
N VAL A 173 -14.18 -8.35 7.46
CA VAL A 173 -14.22 -9.82 7.63
C VAL A 173 -12.85 -10.39 7.99
N ILE A 174 -11.76 -9.64 7.75
CA ILE A 174 -10.37 -10.10 7.95
C ILE A 174 -10.09 -10.61 9.37
N TYR A 175 -10.77 -10.08 10.40
CA TYR A 175 -10.61 -10.56 11.77
C TYR A 175 -11.10 -12.00 12.00
N THR A 176 -11.88 -12.56 11.08
CA THR A 176 -12.29 -13.98 11.15
C THR A 176 -11.29 -14.91 10.47
N VAL A 177 -10.33 -14.37 9.71
CA VAL A 177 -9.35 -15.13 8.93
C VAL A 177 -8.07 -15.29 9.74
N SER A 178 -7.68 -16.54 9.98
CA SER A 178 -6.46 -16.88 10.73
C SER A 178 -5.22 -17.04 9.84
N ASP A 179 -5.39 -17.02 8.52
CA ASP A 179 -4.30 -17.15 7.54
C ASP A 179 -3.34 -15.95 7.60
N ARG A 180 -2.08 -16.24 7.91
CA ARG A 180 -1.02 -15.23 8.09
C ARG A 180 -0.61 -14.59 6.78
N GLU A 181 -0.58 -15.35 5.69
CA GLU A 181 -0.19 -14.84 4.37
C GLU A 181 -1.26 -13.88 3.83
N MET A 182 -2.53 -14.24 4.00
CA MET A 182 -3.65 -13.38 3.63
C MET A 182 -3.68 -12.08 4.45
N ASN A 183 -3.43 -12.15 5.76
CA ASN A 183 -3.31 -10.97 6.62
C ASN A 183 -2.12 -10.06 6.21
N LEU A 184 -1.01 -10.66 5.78
CA LEU A 184 0.13 -9.92 5.23
C LEU A 184 -0.25 -9.19 3.94
N HIS A 185 -0.84 -9.89 2.96
CA HIS A 185 -1.27 -9.26 1.71
C HIS A 185 -2.31 -8.15 1.93
N PHE A 186 -3.23 -8.34 2.87
CA PHE A 186 -4.17 -7.30 3.29
C PHE A 186 -3.44 -6.06 3.80
N SER A 187 -2.49 -6.24 4.72
CA SER A 187 -1.72 -5.14 5.32
C SER A 187 -0.89 -4.41 4.27
N LEU A 188 -0.27 -5.13 3.34
CA LEU A 188 0.50 -4.56 2.24
C LEU A 188 -0.38 -3.75 1.27
N CYS A 189 -1.53 -4.28 0.87
CA CYS A 189 -2.50 -3.55 0.06
C CYS A 189 -2.98 -2.28 0.77
N GLN A 190 -3.24 -2.37 2.07
CA GLN A 190 -3.64 -1.22 2.87
C GLN A 190 -2.56 -0.14 2.87
N ALA A 191 -1.29 -0.50 3.11
CA ALA A 191 -0.18 0.45 3.10
C ALA A 191 0.02 1.10 1.72
N ARG A 192 -0.02 0.31 0.63
CA ARG A 192 0.05 0.81 -0.77
C ARG A 192 -1.07 1.79 -1.10
N ILE A 193 -2.31 1.49 -0.71
CA ILE A 193 -3.44 2.40 -0.91
C ILE A 193 -3.25 3.70 -0.13
N GLN A 194 -2.83 3.64 1.14
CA GLN A 194 -2.60 4.86 1.92
C GLN A 194 -1.48 5.73 1.34
N ASP A 195 -0.40 5.12 0.85
CA ASP A 195 0.70 5.81 0.18
C ASP A 195 0.24 6.51 -1.10
N ALA A 196 -0.47 5.79 -1.98
CA ALA A 196 -0.98 6.35 -3.22
C ALA A 196 -2.04 7.46 -3.00
N ARG A 197 -2.82 7.37 -1.93
CA ARG A 197 -3.75 8.43 -1.49
C ARG A 197 -3.08 9.59 -0.76
N ARG A 198 -1.74 9.61 -0.66
CA ARG A 198 -0.94 10.61 0.05
C ARG A 198 -1.22 10.69 1.55
N ASN A 199 -1.79 9.65 2.14
CA ASN A 199 -1.91 9.50 3.58
C ASN A 199 -0.62 8.86 4.15
N PHE A 200 0.49 9.58 3.98
CA PHE A 200 1.82 9.02 4.19
C PHE A 200 2.11 8.60 5.63
N LEU A 201 1.49 9.23 6.64
CA LEU A 201 1.69 8.82 8.03
C LEU A 201 1.09 7.44 8.32
N ALA A 202 -0.10 7.17 7.80
CA ALA A 202 -0.73 5.86 7.93
C ALA A 202 0.03 4.80 7.11
N ALA A 203 0.48 5.17 5.91
CA ALA A 203 1.31 4.29 5.08
C ALA A 203 2.64 3.95 5.77
N ALA A 204 3.34 4.95 6.32
CA ALA A 204 4.60 4.76 7.03
C ALA A 204 4.44 3.82 8.22
N GLN A 205 3.36 3.97 9.00
CA GLN A 205 3.06 3.06 10.10
C GLN A 205 2.79 1.63 9.59
N GLY A 206 1.95 1.48 8.56
CA GLY A 206 1.63 0.17 7.99
C GLY A 206 2.87 -0.55 7.45
N TYR A 207 3.72 0.13 6.69
CA TYR A 207 4.98 -0.44 6.19
C TYR A 207 5.95 -0.78 7.33
N GLN A 208 6.02 0.06 8.36
CA GLN A 208 6.84 -0.23 9.54
C GLN A 208 6.37 -1.50 10.25
N ASP A 209 5.05 -1.65 10.45
CA ASP A 209 4.46 -2.84 11.09
C ASP A 209 4.73 -4.12 10.28
N ILE A 210 4.62 -4.03 8.96
CA ILE A 210 4.97 -5.14 8.04
C ILE A 210 6.46 -5.50 8.16
N SER A 211 7.35 -4.51 8.27
CA SER A 211 8.80 -4.74 8.40
C SER A 211 9.19 -5.55 9.65
N PHE A 212 8.32 -5.62 10.66
CA PHE A 212 8.54 -6.42 11.88
C PHE A 212 8.02 -7.85 11.77
N MET A 213 7.28 -8.20 10.71
CA MET A 213 6.74 -9.54 10.54
C MET A 213 7.86 -10.55 10.19
N PRO A 214 8.10 -11.58 11.03
CA PRO A 214 9.19 -12.53 10.81
C PRO A 214 8.91 -13.54 9.69
N VAL A 215 7.68 -13.58 9.18
CA VAL A 215 7.28 -14.43 8.05
C VAL A 215 7.89 -13.94 6.73
N ILE A 216 8.29 -12.67 6.67
CA ILE A 216 8.85 -12.02 5.51
C ILE A 216 10.38 -12.19 5.51
N ALA A 217 10.96 -12.45 4.33
CA ALA A 217 12.41 -12.51 4.15
C ALA A 217 13.09 -11.20 4.56
N GLU A 218 14.33 -11.27 5.02
CA GLU A 218 15.04 -10.09 5.55
C GLU A 218 15.16 -8.95 4.53
N GLU A 219 15.44 -9.27 3.26
CA GLU A 219 15.53 -8.30 2.17
C GLU A 219 14.21 -7.54 1.95
N GLU A 220 13.09 -8.26 1.95
CA GLU A 220 11.74 -7.69 1.84
C GLU A 220 11.35 -6.87 3.09
N ARG A 221 11.83 -7.26 4.27
CA ARG A 221 11.67 -6.46 5.50
C ARG A 221 12.45 -5.14 5.45
N LEU A 222 13.64 -5.14 4.85
CA LEU A 222 14.42 -3.92 4.63
C LEU A 222 13.78 -3.04 3.54
N HIS A 223 13.26 -3.64 2.48
CA HIS A 223 12.53 -2.92 1.44
C HIS A 223 11.29 -2.22 2.01
N THR A 224 10.47 -2.93 2.79
CA THR A 224 9.30 -2.35 3.46
C THR A 224 9.67 -1.27 4.47
N LEU A 225 10.78 -1.43 5.20
CA LEU A 225 11.31 -0.37 6.06
C LEU A 225 11.73 0.88 5.26
N SER A 226 12.38 0.71 4.10
CA SER A 226 12.71 1.83 3.20
C SER A 226 11.44 2.55 2.73
N MET A 227 10.37 1.83 2.38
CA MET A 227 9.08 2.43 2.04
C MET A 227 8.46 3.21 3.22
N ALA A 228 8.60 2.70 4.44
CA ALA A 228 8.16 3.39 5.65
C ALA A 228 8.89 4.73 5.85
N ILE A 229 10.21 4.74 5.65
CA ILE A 229 11.04 5.96 5.72
C ILE A 229 10.62 6.95 4.63
N LYS A 230 10.44 6.48 3.38
CA LYS A 230 10.00 7.34 2.27
C LYS A 230 8.68 8.03 2.57
N CYS A 231 7.69 7.28 3.04
CA CYS A 231 6.41 7.83 3.45
C CYS A 231 6.54 8.82 4.63
N ALA A 232 7.31 8.48 5.66
CA ALA A 232 7.51 9.38 6.81
C ALA A 232 8.17 10.71 6.40
N VAL A 233 9.11 10.67 5.45
CA VAL A 233 9.76 11.86 4.88
C VAL A 233 8.77 12.69 4.05
N LEU A 234 7.91 12.05 3.25
CA LEU A 234 6.89 12.76 2.44
C LEU A 234 5.73 13.34 3.25
N ALA A 235 5.50 12.85 4.48
CA ALA A 235 4.45 13.35 5.35
C ALA A 235 4.62 14.85 5.70
N PRO A 236 3.53 15.59 5.94
CA PRO A 236 3.59 17.01 6.31
C PRO A 236 4.27 17.21 7.68
N ALA A 237 5.07 18.28 7.80
CA ALA A 237 5.82 18.56 9.02
C ALA A 237 4.90 18.78 10.23
N GLY A 238 5.13 18.09 11.35
CA GLY A 238 4.31 18.23 12.56
C GLY A 238 4.57 17.12 13.59
N PRO A 239 3.91 17.16 14.76
CA PRO A 239 4.23 16.28 15.90
C PRO A 239 4.08 14.79 15.59
N ALA A 240 3.03 14.41 14.84
CA ALA A 240 2.81 13.02 14.45
C ALA A 240 3.95 12.48 13.56
N ARG A 241 4.43 13.32 12.63
CA ARG A 241 5.57 13.00 11.77
C ARG A 241 6.87 12.89 12.57
N SER A 242 7.14 13.83 13.48
CA SER A 242 8.34 13.78 14.33
C SER A 242 8.38 12.50 15.17
N ARG A 243 7.22 12.04 15.69
CA ARG A 243 7.12 10.75 16.38
C ARG A 243 7.41 9.55 15.45
N ALA A 244 6.90 9.58 14.21
CA ALA A 244 7.15 8.52 13.23
C ALA A 244 8.65 8.45 12.85
N LEU A 245 9.25 9.59 12.52
CA LEU A 245 10.69 9.69 12.24
C LEU A 245 11.53 9.22 13.42
N GLY A 246 11.14 9.57 14.66
CA GLY A 246 11.84 9.12 15.86
C GLY A 246 11.75 7.61 16.12
N ARG A 247 10.65 6.95 15.72
CA ARG A 247 10.57 5.48 15.77
C ARG A 247 11.48 4.84 14.73
N LEU A 248 11.50 5.37 13.50
CA LEU A 248 12.30 4.86 12.40
C LEU A 248 13.81 5.07 12.65
N TYR A 249 14.19 6.24 13.18
CA TYR A 249 15.59 6.56 13.49
C TYR A 249 16.16 5.67 14.60
N LYS A 250 15.33 5.22 15.55
CA LYS A 250 15.73 4.29 16.62
C LYS A 250 15.83 2.83 16.17
N ASP A 251 15.34 2.51 14.96
CA ASP A 251 15.47 1.17 14.39
C ASP A 251 16.88 1.03 13.78
N GLU A 252 17.73 0.21 14.39
CA GLU A 252 19.12 0.02 13.95
C GLU A 252 19.22 -0.47 12.49
N ARG A 253 18.19 -1.15 11.99
CA ARG A 253 18.13 -1.61 10.59
C ARG A 253 18.05 -0.44 9.60
N ALA A 254 17.58 0.73 10.04
CA ALA A 254 17.52 1.90 9.18
C ALA A 254 18.91 2.38 8.76
N ASN A 255 19.96 2.11 9.55
CA ASN A 255 21.32 2.57 9.31
C ASN A 255 21.93 2.03 8.00
N THR A 256 21.46 0.87 7.53
CA THR A 256 21.96 0.23 6.31
C THR A 256 21.27 0.77 5.05
N LEU A 257 20.18 1.52 5.22
CA LEU A 257 19.36 2.00 4.11
C LEU A 257 19.91 3.30 3.51
N PRO A 258 19.82 3.49 2.18
CA PRO A 258 20.24 4.73 1.52
C PRO A 258 19.57 5.98 2.07
N GLU A 259 18.34 5.86 2.56
CA GLU A 259 17.53 6.95 3.10
C GLU A 259 17.93 7.38 4.52
N TYR A 260 18.86 6.68 5.18
CA TYR A 260 19.22 6.96 6.58
C TYR A 260 19.69 8.41 6.81
N SER A 261 20.51 8.95 5.90
CA SER A 261 21.05 10.30 6.04
C SER A 261 19.95 11.37 6.06
N ILE A 262 18.93 11.25 5.20
CA ILE A 262 17.82 12.19 5.20
C ILE A 262 16.91 11.97 6.41
N LEU A 263 16.71 10.71 6.82
CA LEU A 263 15.95 10.36 8.02
C LEU A 263 16.58 11.00 9.28
N GLU A 264 17.88 10.84 9.47
CA GLU A 264 18.62 11.43 10.60
C GLU A 264 18.45 12.95 10.60
N LYS A 265 18.71 13.62 9.47
CA LYS A 265 18.58 15.08 9.38
C LYS A 265 17.17 15.55 9.65
N MET A 266 16.17 14.83 9.15
CA MET A 266 14.78 15.19 9.37
C MET A 266 14.34 14.96 10.81
N PHE A 267 14.80 13.89 11.45
CA PHE A 267 14.52 13.64 12.85
C PHE A 267 15.19 14.68 13.77
N LEU A 268 16.43 15.07 13.47
CA LEU A 268 17.19 16.06 14.24
C LEU A 268 16.84 17.51 13.87
N ASP A 269 15.81 17.75 13.06
CA ASP A 269 15.36 19.06 12.59
C ASP A 269 16.50 19.90 11.95
N ARG A 270 17.42 19.23 11.24
CA ARG A 270 18.49 19.86 10.47
C ARG A 270 17.96 20.32 9.10
N LEU A 271 18.55 21.39 8.56
CA LEU A 271 18.24 21.87 7.22
C LEU A 271 18.73 20.88 6.16
N LEU A 272 17.91 20.66 5.13
CA LEU A 272 18.21 19.83 3.98
C LEU A 272 18.70 20.67 2.81
N SER A 273 19.78 20.22 2.16
CA SER A 273 20.28 20.87 0.94
C SER A 273 19.53 20.39 -0.31
N PRO A 274 19.48 21.19 -1.40
CA PRO A 274 18.86 20.76 -2.65
C PRO A 274 19.44 19.46 -3.24
N GLU A 275 20.75 19.23 -3.09
CA GLU A 275 21.43 18.04 -3.58
C GLU A 275 20.97 16.77 -2.86
N GLU A 276 20.79 16.84 -1.53
CA GLU A 276 20.30 15.72 -0.71
C GLU A 276 18.87 15.36 -1.06
N VAL A 277 18.04 16.38 -1.30
CA VAL A 277 16.65 16.21 -1.70
C VAL A 277 16.56 15.60 -3.10
N ALA A 278 17.41 16.03 -4.03
CA ALA A 278 17.47 15.46 -5.39
C ALA A 278 17.85 13.97 -5.34
N LYS A 279 18.90 13.62 -4.59
CA LYS A 279 19.33 12.22 -4.41
C LYS A 279 18.24 11.36 -3.79
N PHE A 280 17.49 11.89 -2.82
CA PHE A 280 16.37 11.17 -2.23
C PHE A 280 15.20 10.99 -3.22
N ALA A 281 14.93 12.00 -4.04
CA ALA A 281 13.86 11.97 -5.04
C ALA A 281 14.07 10.87 -6.10
N GLU A 282 15.31 10.53 -6.44
CA GLU A 282 15.65 9.42 -7.36
C GLU A 282 15.13 8.06 -6.87
N GLY A 283 14.99 7.90 -5.54
CA GLY A 283 14.50 6.67 -4.92
C GLY A 283 12.97 6.61 -4.76
N LEU A 284 12.23 7.65 -5.13
CA LEU A 284 10.78 7.70 -4.96
C LEU A 284 10.03 7.05 -6.13
N ALA A 285 8.87 6.49 -5.84
CA ALA A 285 7.99 5.92 -6.85
C ALA A 285 7.31 7.01 -7.70
N THR A 286 6.90 6.65 -8.93
CA THR A 286 6.26 7.58 -9.88
C THR A 286 5.05 8.30 -9.29
N HIS A 287 4.19 7.60 -8.54
CA HIS A 287 3.01 8.19 -7.90
C HIS A 287 3.37 9.20 -6.80
N GLN A 288 4.52 9.03 -6.14
CA GLN A 288 5.01 9.94 -5.09
C GLN A 288 5.60 11.23 -5.67
N LEU A 289 6.08 11.19 -6.91
CA LEU A 289 6.61 12.33 -7.65
C LEU A 289 5.52 13.18 -8.34
N ALA A 290 4.25 12.79 -8.20
CA ALA A 290 3.13 13.51 -8.80
C ALA A 290 3.08 14.97 -8.32
N ARG A 291 2.86 15.88 -9.28
CA ARG A 291 2.75 17.32 -9.02
C ARG A 291 1.41 17.66 -8.37
N THR A 292 1.43 18.64 -7.47
CA THR A 292 0.24 19.26 -6.89
C THR A 292 -0.29 20.38 -7.81
N SER A 293 -1.45 20.95 -7.48
CA SER A 293 -2.14 21.96 -8.30
C SER A 293 -1.33 23.26 -8.51
N ASP A 294 -0.39 23.54 -7.60
CA ASP A 294 0.58 24.63 -7.62
C ASP A 294 1.86 24.30 -8.42
N GLY A 295 1.94 23.12 -9.04
CA GLY A 295 3.06 22.67 -9.87
C GLY A 295 4.27 22.14 -9.10
N SER A 296 4.27 22.22 -7.77
CA SER A 296 5.29 21.65 -6.89
C SER A 296 5.08 20.13 -6.71
N THR A 297 6.09 19.41 -6.20
CA THR A 297 5.95 18.01 -5.82
C THR A 297 5.61 17.89 -4.34
N VAL A 298 5.02 16.78 -3.94
CA VAL A 298 4.77 16.46 -2.51
C VAL A 298 6.07 16.58 -1.70
N LEU A 299 7.17 16.03 -2.22
CA LEU A 299 8.49 16.11 -1.60
C LEU A 299 8.94 17.57 -1.43
N ALA A 300 8.84 18.39 -2.48
CA ALA A 300 9.28 19.79 -2.41
C ALA A 300 8.53 20.55 -1.31
N LYS A 301 7.21 20.34 -1.20
CA LYS A 301 6.39 20.93 -0.14
C LYS A 301 6.82 20.43 1.24
N ALA A 302 7.03 19.12 1.41
CA ALA A 302 7.45 18.53 2.68
C ALA A 302 8.83 19.06 3.13
N VAL A 303 9.77 19.24 2.20
CA VAL A 303 11.10 19.79 2.45
C VAL A 303 11.04 21.26 2.88
N VAL A 304 10.23 22.08 2.20
CA VAL A 304 10.03 23.49 2.58
C VAL A 304 9.48 23.58 4.00
N GLU A 305 8.42 22.84 4.30
CA GLU A 305 7.80 22.85 5.64
C GLU A 305 8.77 22.34 6.72
N HIS A 306 9.58 21.34 6.39
CA HIS A 306 10.63 20.82 7.26
C HIS A 306 11.73 21.85 7.52
N ASN A 307 12.30 22.45 6.46
CA ASN A 307 13.36 23.44 6.58
C ASN A 307 12.87 24.69 7.34
N LEU A 308 11.59 25.06 7.20
CA LEU A 308 10.97 26.12 8.00
C LEU A 308 10.91 25.74 9.48
N ARG A 309 10.56 24.49 9.81
CA ARG A 309 10.62 23.99 11.19
C ARG A 309 12.05 24.01 11.73
N GLY A 310 13.03 23.58 10.94
CA GLY A 310 14.46 23.67 11.29
C GLY A 310 14.91 25.11 11.54
N ALA A 311 14.56 26.04 10.65
CA ALA A 311 14.84 27.47 10.80
C ALA A 311 14.25 28.03 12.09
N SER A 312 13.03 27.61 12.48
CA SER A 312 12.40 28.06 13.72
C SER A 312 13.14 27.67 15.00
N ARG A 313 14.02 26.65 14.94
CA ARG A 313 14.90 26.26 16.05
C ARG A 313 16.23 27.01 16.06
N LEU A 314 16.66 27.50 14.91
CA LEU A 314 17.94 28.20 14.72
C LEU A 314 17.80 29.71 14.94
N TYR A 315 16.67 30.29 14.53
CA TYR A 315 16.44 31.73 14.54
C TYR A 315 15.37 32.12 15.57
N ASN A 316 15.58 33.24 16.25
CA ASN A 316 14.50 33.87 17.03
C ASN A 316 13.53 34.63 16.12
N ASN A 317 14.05 35.24 15.06
CA ASN A 317 13.29 35.91 14.01
C ASN A 317 14.09 35.89 12.69
N ILE A 318 13.38 36.09 11.59
CA ILE A 318 13.96 36.14 10.24
C ILE A 318 13.07 36.98 9.32
N SER A 319 13.66 37.74 8.39
CA SER A 319 12.88 38.46 7.37
C SER A 319 12.30 37.49 6.33
N PHE A 320 11.23 37.90 5.63
CA PHE A 320 10.59 37.08 4.61
C PHE A 320 11.58 36.69 3.50
N ASP A 321 12.39 37.63 3.03
CA ASP A 321 13.29 37.42 1.89
C ASP A 321 14.48 36.51 2.25
N ALA A 322 15.00 36.63 3.48
CA ALA A 322 16.06 35.76 3.99
C ALA A 322 15.55 34.34 4.21
N LEU A 323 14.33 34.20 4.74
CA LEU A 323 13.68 32.89 4.87
C LEU A 323 13.37 32.29 3.50
N GLY A 324 12.86 33.07 2.56
CA GLY A 324 12.63 32.64 1.18
C GLY A 324 13.91 32.07 0.56
N SER A 325 15.02 32.81 0.67
CA SER A 325 16.33 32.36 0.19
C SER A 325 16.78 31.03 0.84
N LEU A 326 16.54 30.86 2.15
CA LEU A 326 16.85 29.63 2.89
C LEU A 326 16.00 28.42 2.44
N LEU A 327 14.73 28.66 2.11
CA LEU A 327 13.77 27.62 1.72
C LEU A 327 13.75 27.34 0.21
N GLY A 328 14.43 28.16 -0.59
CA GLY A 328 14.33 28.11 -2.06
C GLY A 328 12.98 28.63 -2.58
N LEU A 329 12.39 29.59 -1.87
CA LEU A 329 11.12 30.23 -2.20
C LEU A 329 11.27 31.75 -2.36
N ASP A 330 10.26 32.38 -2.92
CA ASP A 330 10.09 33.83 -2.82
C ASP A 330 9.66 34.24 -1.40
N GLY A 331 9.96 35.47 -0.99
CA GLY A 331 9.65 35.98 0.35
C GLY A 331 8.15 35.90 0.68
N ASP A 332 7.27 36.22 -0.28
CA ASP A 332 5.82 36.19 -0.05
C ASP A 332 5.31 34.75 0.09
N LYS A 333 5.89 33.80 -0.65
CA LYS A 333 5.58 32.36 -0.51
C LYS A 333 6.07 31.78 0.81
N ALA A 334 7.20 32.28 1.32
CA ALA A 334 7.73 31.89 2.62
C ALA A 334 6.81 32.37 3.75
N GLU A 335 6.29 33.60 3.66
CA GLU A 335 5.26 34.11 4.57
C GLU A 335 4.00 33.23 4.53
N GLU A 336 3.44 32.99 3.34
CA GLU A 336 2.20 32.23 3.18
C GLU A 336 2.34 30.81 3.77
N THR A 337 3.48 30.16 3.52
CA THR A 337 3.76 28.83 4.06
C THR A 337 3.90 28.86 5.58
N THR A 338 4.54 29.89 6.13
CA THR A 338 4.67 30.09 7.58
C THR A 338 3.31 30.32 8.24
N ALA A 339 2.49 31.20 7.67
CA ALA A 339 1.16 31.50 8.17
C ALA A 339 0.30 30.24 8.24
N ARG A 340 0.35 29.41 7.19
CA ARG A 340 -0.37 28.13 7.12
C ARG A 340 0.08 27.15 8.19
N MET A 341 1.39 27.02 8.43
CA MET A 341 1.92 26.13 9.48
C MET A 341 1.56 26.60 10.89
N ILE A 342 1.51 27.92 11.13
CA ILE A 342 1.06 28.50 12.39
C ILE A 342 -0.44 28.27 12.60
N GLU A 343 -1.27 28.53 11.58
CA GLU A 343 -2.72 28.32 11.65
C GLU A 343 -3.06 26.86 11.97
N GLN A 344 -2.33 25.92 11.38
CA GLN A 344 -2.51 24.48 11.59
C GLN A 344 -1.90 23.97 12.90
N GLY A 345 -1.27 24.82 13.71
CA GLY A 345 -0.62 24.42 14.96
C GLY A 345 0.59 23.51 14.77
N ARG A 346 1.22 23.54 13.60
CA ARG A 346 2.44 22.77 13.25
C ARG A 346 3.72 23.55 13.50
N LEU A 347 3.60 24.87 13.67
CA LEU A 347 4.66 25.81 14.00
C LEU A 347 4.14 26.80 15.02
N VAL A 348 5.01 27.26 15.93
CA VAL A 348 4.66 28.27 16.93
C VAL A 348 5.41 29.56 16.62
N GLY A 349 4.68 30.64 16.45
CA GLY A 349 5.27 31.93 16.10
C GLY A 349 4.24 33.01 15.81
N ARG A 350 4.74 34.17 15.40
CA ARG A 350 3.94 35.32 14.95
C ARG A 350 4.60 35.98 13.74
N ILE A 351 3.78 36.63 12.91
CA ILE A 351 4.21 37.27 11.67
C ILE A 351 3.93 38.76 11.80
N ASP A 352 4.96 39.57 11.58
CA ASP A 352 4.84 41.01 11.39
C ASP A 352 4.84 41.30 9.88
N GLN A 353 3.68 41.58 9.32
CA GLN A 353 3.51 41.86 7.90
C GLN A 353 4.01 43.26 7.50
N ILE A 354 4.07 44.21 8.43
CA ILE A 354 4.52 45.58 8.14
C ILE A 354 6.04 45.58 8.01
N GLU A 355 6.74 44.95 8.96
CA GLU A 355 8.21 44.85 8.95
C GLU A 355 8.72 43.71 8.05
N ARG A 356 7.83 42.83 7.56
CA ARG A 356 8.16 41.60 6.82
C ARG A 356 9.11 40.68 7.61
N VAL A 357 8.81 40.48 8.90
CA VAL A 357 9.60 39.65 9.82
C VAL A 357 8.74 38.59 10.48
N ILE A 358 9.25 37.36 10.52
CA ILE A 358 8.68 36.25 11.25
C ILE A 358 9.40 36.13 12.60
N TRP A 359 8.64 36.02 13.68
CA TRP A 359 9.16 35.78 15.02
C TRP A 359 8.79 34.37 15.45
N PHE A 360 9.80 33.54 15.68
CA PHE A 360 9.61 32.18 16.16
C PHE A 360 9.53 32.16 17.69
N GLU A 361 8.65 31.30 18.20
CA GLU A 361 8.55 31.08 19.63
C GLU A 361 8.97 29.66 19.98
N GLY A 362 9.83 29.56 21.00
CA GLY A 362 10.27 28.27 21.52
C GLY A 362 9.08 27.55 22.14
N GLY A 363 8.89 26.30 21.75
CA GLY A 363 7.79 25.45 22.20
C GLY A 363 7.54 24.27 21.26
N GLU A 364 7.03 23.18 21.82
CA GLU A 364 6.53 22.08 21.02
C GLU A 364 5.17 22.46 20.42
N ALA A 365 5.03 22.27 19.11
CA ALA A 365 3.76 22.49 18.43
C ALA A 365 2.78 21.38 18.84
N THR A 366 1.53 21.71 19.19
CA THR A 366 0.57 20.68 19.62
C THR A 366 -0.06 19.93 18.45
N GLY A 367 -0.05 20.51 17.25
CA GLY A 367 -0.72 19.99 16.06
C GLY A 367 -2.23 20.30 16.00
N GLU A 368 -2.75 21.07 16.97
CA GLU A 368 -4.15 21.48 17.01
C GLU A 368 -4.36 22.80 16.28
N LYS A 369 -5.41 22.88 15.45
CA LYS A 369 -5.68 24.09 14.67
C LYS A 369 -5.90 25.29 15.61
N GLY A 370 -5.17 26.39 15.36
CA GLY A 370 -5.23 27.60 16.17
C GLY A 370 -4.20 27.68 17.31
N SER A 371 -3.58 26.56 17.71
CA SER A 371 -2.63 26.54 18.84
C SER A 371 -1.23 27.08 18.51
N GLY A 372 -0.93 27.30 17.23
CA GLY A 372 0.37 27.82 16.80
C GLY A 372 0.57 29.31 17.08
N ARG A 373 -0.51 30.03 17.41
CA ARG A 373 -0.42 31.44 17.79
C ARG A 373 0.13 31.56 19.20
N ALA A 374 1.13 32.40 19.34
CA ALA A 374 1.72 32.78 20.61
C ALA A 374 0.71 33.52 21.51
N GLU A 375 0.03 32.80 22.41
CA GLU A 375 -0.92 33.42 23.36
C GLU A 375 -0.20 34.15 24.51
N ASN A 376 1.06 33.82 24.82
CA ASN A 376 1.74 34.28 26.03
C ASN A 376 3.18 34.76 25.77
N VAL A 377 3.32 36.03 25.37
CA VAL A 377 4.64 36.73 25.31
C VAL A 377 5.22 36.93 26.71
N VAL A 378 4.36 36.98 27.73
CA VAL A 378 4.73 37.18 29.15
C VAL A 378 5.34 35.90 29.72
N GLY A 379 6.53 36.00 30.32
CA GLY A 379 7.21 34.89 30.99
C GLY A 379 8.11 34.01 30.10
N LYS A 380 8.30 34.32 28.81
CA LYS A 380 9.25 33.59 27.93
C LYS A 380 10.69 33.63 28.45
N GLN A 381 11.14 34.81 28.91
CA GLN A 381 12.48 34.97 29.46
C GLN A 381 12.66 34.20 30.78
N LEU A 382 11.63 34.19 31.65
CA LEU A 382 11.63 33.38 32.87
C LEU A 382 11.73 31.88 32.55
N ARG A 383 10.87 31.36 31.65
CA ARG A 383 10.92 29.94 31.25
C ARG A 383 12.28 29.54 30.65
N ARG A 384 12.90 30.43 29.87
CA ARG A 384 14.24 30.19 29.33
C ARG A 384 15.30 30.21 30.44
N TRP A 385 15.17 31.10 31.41
CA TRP A 385 16.04 31.15 32.57
C TRP A 385 15.92 29.88 33.41
N ASP A 386 14.69 29.43 33.71
CA ASP A 386 14.43 28.17 34.43
C ASP A 386 15.04 26.97 33.69
N SER A 387 14.86 26.88 32.37
CA SER A 387 15.45 25.82 31.55
C SER A 387 16.98 25.83 31.55
N ASN A 388 17.61 27.01 31.55
CA ASN A 388 19.07 27.13 31.65
C ASN A 388 19.57 26.69 33.04
N VAL A 389 18.85 27.05 34.11
CA VAL A 389 19.18 26.63 35.48
C VAL A 389 19.05 25.12 35.62
N GLN A 390 17.97 24.54 35.09
CA GLN A 390 17.79 23.09 35.05
C GLN A 390 18.91 22.39 34.28
N GLY A 391 19.24 22.87 33.07
CA GLY A 391 20.31 22.29 32.26
C GLY A 391 21.69 22.35 32.95
N LEU A 392 21.99 23.44 33.66
CA LEU A 392 23.22 23.53 34.47
C LEU A 392 23.23 22.49 35.60
N ALA A 393 22.10 22.31 36.29
CA ALA A 393 21.99 21.32 37.36
C ALA A 393 22.14 19.87 36.84
N GLU A 394 21.54 19.56 35.68
CA GLU A 394 21.68 18.26 35.01
C GLU A 394 23.12 17.98 34.60
N GLU A 395 23.85 18.96 34.06
CA GLU A 395 25.27 18.81 33.71
C GLU A 395 26.15 18.61 34.95
N VAL A 396 25.87 19.30 36.07
CA VAL A 396 26.59 19.07 37.33
C VAL A 396 26.39 17.64 37.82
N GLU A 397 25.15 17.12 37.78
CA GLU A 397 24.84 15.75 38.18
C GLU A 397 25.54 14.72 37.28
N LYS A 398 25.55 14.97 35.96
CA LYS A 398 26.24 14.13 34.97
C LYS A 398 27.74 14.08 35.24
N VAL A 399 28.39 15.23 35.40
CA VAL A 399 29.83 15.30 35.71
C VAL A 399 30.13 14.61 37.04
N THR A 400 29.27 14.79 38.05
CA THR A 400 29.42 14.13 39.36
C THR A 400 29.32 12.61 39.24
N SER A 401 28.36 12.11 38.45
CA SER A 401 28.18 10.69 38.18
C SER A 401 29.37 10.09 37.43
N GLU A 402 29.87 10.79 36.40
CA GLU A 402 31.07 10.40 35.66
C GLU A 402 32.31 10.36 36.58
N LEU A 403 32.46 11.35 37.47
CA LEU A 403 33.55 11.36 38.46
C LEU A 403 33.46 10.20 39.45
N GLN A 404 32.26 9.85 39.92
CA GLN A 404 32.07 8.70 40.82
C GLN A 404 32.36 7.36 40.14
N LEU A 405 32.08 7.23 38.84
CA LEU A 405 32.41 6.05 38.05
C LEU A 405 33.93 5.89 37.88
N VAL A 406 34.65 6.99 37.64
CA VAL A 406 36.10 6.98 37.44
C VAL A 406 36.85 6.88 38.78
N TYR A 407 36.35 7.53 39.82
CA TYR A 407 36.93 7.56 41.16
C TYR A 407 35.91 7.08 42.23
N PRO A 408 35.56 5.78 42.23
CA PRO A 408 34.66 5.24 43.24
C PRO A 408 35.35 5.34 44.61
N VAL A 409 34.67 5.94 45.59
CA VAL A 409 35.21 6.11 46.94
C VAL A 409 35.19 4.78 47.68
N SER A 410 36.19 3.93 47.40
CA SER A 410 36.48 2.71 48.13
C SER A 410 37.84 2.86 48.81
N ASN A 411 37.83 2.94 50.15
CA ASN A 411 38.97 2.91 51.08
C ASN A 411 39.77 4.20 51.35
N ILE A 412 39.14 5.21 51.96
CA ILE A 412 39.89 6.24 52.75
C ILE A 412 39.62 6.12 54.27
N PHE A 413 38.75 5.20 54.72
CA PHE A 413 38.48 4.97 56.16
C PHE A 413 38.94 3.62 56.73
N ALA A 414 39.81 2.88 56.03
CA ALA A 414 40.59 1.84 56.68
C ALA A 414 41.89 2.46 57.23
N ARG A 415 41.79 3.14 58.38
CA ARG A 415 42.99 3.51 59.16
C ARG A 415 43.62 2.22 59.72
N PRO A 416 44.97 2.13 59.74
CA PRO A 416 45.69 0.95 60.23
C PRO A 416 45.47 0.70 61.73
#